data_AF-A0A843CAC5-F1
#
_entry.id   AF-A0A843CAC5-F1
#
_cell.length_a   1.000
_cell.length_b   1.000
_cell.length_c   1.000
_cell.angle_alpha   90.00
_cell.angle_beta   90.00
_cell.angle_gamma   90.00
#
_symmetry.space_group_name_H-M   'P 1'
#
loop_
_entity.id
_entity.type
_entity.pdbx_description
1 polymer ?
#
loop_
_entity_poly.entity_id
_entity_poly.type
_entity_poly.pdbx_seq_one_letter_code
_entity_poly.pdbx_strand_id
1 'polypeptide(L)' 'MDAWKLRDKFTDFIGKGKYALVVYEKIKRITIPLESDKIIYLTTEPEVDHDRLIKNIMKILE' A
#
# COMPACT_ATOMS: atom_id res chain seq x y z
N MET A 1 -3.06 9.34 8.34
CA MET A 1 -3.87 9.77 7.19
C MET A 1 -3.14 10.83 6.35
N ASP A 2 -2.36 11.70 6.99
CA ASP A 2 -1.71 12.85 6.32
C ASP A 2 -0.64 12.47 5.29
N ALA A 3 0.11 11.39 5.53
CA ALA A 3 1.15 10.94 4.60
C ALA A 3 0.59 10.48 3.24
N TRP A 4 -0.63 9.93 3.20
CA TRP A 4 -1.26 9.55 1.94
C TRP A 4 -1.81 10.77 1.20
N LYS A 5 -2.52 11.65 1.93
CA LYS A 5 -3.03 12.93 1.40
C LYS A 5 -1.93 13.83 0.83
N LEU A 6 -0.73 13.77 1.40
CA LEU A 6 0.43 14.48 0.87
C LEU A 6 0.86 13.92 -0.49
N ARG A 7 0.85 12.59 -0.67
CA ARG A 7 1.22 11.93 -1.94
C ARG A 7 0.22 12.26 -3.05
N ASP A 8 -1.06 12.39 -2.70
CA ASP A 8 -2.10 12.75 -3.67
C ASP A 8 -1.82 14.10 -4.34
N LYS A 9 -1.18 15.05 -3.63
CA LYS A 9 -0.77 16.35 -4.19
C LYS A 9 0.28 16.26 -5.30
N PHE A 10 1.02 15.16 -5.37
CA PHE A 10 2.08 14.95 -6.37
C PHE A 10 1.63 14.03 -7.50
N THR A 11 0.37 13.57 -7.50
CA THR A 11 -0.19 12.65 -8.49
C THR A 11 0.05 13.11 -9.93
N ASP A 12 -0.04 14.42 -10.18
CA ASP A 12 0.14 14.98 -11.53
C ASP A 12 1.57 14.81 -12.06
N PHE A 13 2.55 14.61 -11.18
CA PHE A 13 3.96 14.46 -11.53
C PHE A 13 4.44 13.00 -11.53
N ILE A 14 3.95 12.19 -10.59
CA ILE A 14 4.45 10.82 -10.35
C ILE A 14 3.38 9.73 -10.54
N GLY A 15 2.15 10.10 -10.90
CA GLY A 15 1.01 9.21 -11.02
C GLY A 15 0.36 8.86 -9.67
N LYS A 16 -0.79 8.17 -9.73
CA LYS A 16 -1.51 7.73 -8.53
C LYS A 16 -0.73 6.64 -7.80
N GLY A 17 -0.57 6.81 -6.49
CA GLY A 17 0.04 5.78 -5.64
C GLY A 17 -0.80 4.49 -5.65
N LYS A 18 -0.16 3.35 -5.92
CA LYS A 18 -0.84 2.04 -5.91
C LYS A 18 -0.84 1.40 -4.52
N TYR A 19 0.28 1.48 -3.80
CA TYR A 19 0.43 1.02 -2.42
C TYR A 19 1.71 1.60 -1.84
N ALA A 20 1.88 1.48 -0.52
CA ALA A 20 3.13 1.76 0.18
C ALA A 20 3.57 0.54 0.96
N LEU A 21 4.86 0.20 0.88
CA LEU A 21 5.51 -0.85 1.66
C LEU A 21 6.53 -0.21 2.59
N VAL A 22 6.52 -0.60 3.85
CA VAL A 22 7.58 -0.29 4.82
C VAL A 22 8.07 -1.60 5.41
N VAL A 23 9.37 -1.85 5.31
CA VAL A 23 10.02 -3.03 5.88
C VAL A 23 10.73 -2.61 7.16
N TYR A 24 10.37 -3.26 8.25
CA TYR A 24 11.07 -3.19 9.53
C TYR A 24 11.83 -4.50 9.73
N GLU A 25 12.74 -4.53 10.70
CA GLU A 25 13.50 -5.73 11.05
C GLU A 25 12.61 -6.96 11.32
N LYS A 26 11.43 -6.75 11.91
CA LYS A 26 10.54 -7.83 12.36
C LYS A 26 9.21 -7.94 11.63
N ILE A 27 8.87 -6.95 10.81
CA ILE A 27 7.58 -6.94 10.10
C ILE A 27 7.70 -6.21 8.76
N LYS A 28 6.82 -6.56 7.82
CA LYS A 28 6.49 -5.73 6.66
C LYS A 28 5.11 -5.13 6.84
N ARG A 29 4.96 -3.87 6.46
CA ARG A 29 3.70 -3.13 6.52
C ARG A 29 3.32 -2.66 5.13
N ILE A 30 2.13 -3.03 4.69
CA ILE A 30 1.59 -2.67 3.39
C ILE A 30 0.35 -1.79 3.60
N THR A 31 0.28 -0.66 2.93
CA THR A 31 -0.87 0.23 2.91
C THR A 31 -1.35 0.42 1.48
N ILE A 32 -2.60 0.05 1.21
CA ILE A 32 -3.22 0.18 -0.12
C ILE A 32 -4.39 1.15 0.02
N PRO A 33 -4.42 2.26 -0.74
CA PRO A 33 -5.58 3.15 -0.78
C PRO A 33 -6.76 2.44 -1.42
N LEU A 34 -7.95 2.70 -0.91
CA LEU A 34 -9.22 2.35 -1.55
C LEU A 34 -9.98 3.65 -1.87
N GLU A 35 -11.06 3.52 -2.62
CA GLU A 35 -12.00 4.63 -2.80
C GLU A 35 -12.62 5.06 -1.47
N SER A 36 -13.11 6.31 -1.40
CA SER A 36 -13.83 6.86 -0.25
C SER A 36 -12.99 6.98 1.04
N ASP A 37 -11.71 7.38 0.93
CA ASP A 37 -10.80 7.59 2.06
C ASP A 37 -10.54 6.35 2.94
N LYS A 38 -10.85 5.15 2.42
CA LYS A 38 -10.57 3.87 3.09
C LYS A 38 -9.16 3.39 2.73
N ILE A 39 -8.57 2.59 3.61
CA ILE A 39 -7.26 1.95 3.36
C ILE A 39 -7.31 0.49 3.77
N ILE A 40 -6.62 -0.36 3.01
CA ILE A 40 -6.20 -1.68 3.49
C ILE A 40 -4.86 -1.50 4.18
N TYR A 41 -4.80 -2.00 5.42
CA TYR A 41 -3.60 -1.95 6.24
C TYR A 41 -3.22 -3.36 6.68
N LEU A 42 -2.10 -3.84 6.17
CA LEU A 42 -1.63 -5.21 6.38
C LEU A 42 -0.27 -5.18 7.06
N THR A 43 -0.08 -6.11 7.99
CA THR A 43 1.22 -6.39 8.60
C THR A 43 1.53 -7.87 8.41
N THR A 44 2.75 -8.18 7.99
CA THR A 44 3.21 -9.55 7.74
C THR A 44 4.59 -9.75 8.33
N GLU A 45 5.03 -11.00 8.42
CA GLU A 45 6.42 -11.34 8.71
C GLU A 45 7.35 -10.89 7.56
N PRO A 46 8.65 -10.63 7.83
CA PRO A 46 9.64 -10.20 6.84
C PRO A 46 9.87 -11.21 5.72
N GLU A 47 9.63 -12.49 5.95
CA GLU A 47 9.90 -13.58 5.01
C GLU A 47 8.78 -13.73 3.97
N VAL A 48 7.63 -13.08 4.19
CA VAL A 48 6.49 -13.15 3.27
C VAL A 48 6.84 -12.55 1.90
N ASP A 49 6.48 -13.31 0.86
CA ASP A 49 6.44 -12.86 -0.52
C ASP A 49 5.34 -11.80 -0.70
N HIS A 50 5.73 -10.56 -0.40
CA HIS A 50 4.87 -9.40 -0.47
C HIS A 50 4.41 -9.09 -1.90
N ASP A 51 5.19 -9.41 -2.94
CA ASP A 51 4.80 -9.18 -4.32
C ASP A 51 3.64 -10.07 -4.72
N ARG A 52 3.70 -11.37 -4.39
CA ARG A 52 2.58 -12.29 -4.60
C ARG A 52 1.36 -11.89 -3.78
N LEU A 53 1.56 -11.48 -2.53
CA LEU A 53 0.47 -11.02 -1.67
C LEU A 53 -0.23 -9.79 -2.25
N ILE A 54 0.52 -8.75 -2.61
CA ILE A 54 -0.01 -7.52 -3.21
C ILE A 54 -0.73 -7.84 -4.53
N LYS A 55 -0.13 -8.66 -5.40
CA LYS A 55 -0.75 -9.06 -6.66
C LYS A 55 -2.11 -9.75 -6.44
N ASN A 56 -2.22 -10.61 -5.45
CA ASN A 56 -3.48 -11.27 -5.12
C ASN A 56 -4.52 -10.29 -4.55
N ILE A 57 -4.10 -9.36 -3.69
CA ILE A 57 -5.00 -8.32 -3.16
C ILE A 57 -5.53 -7.45 -4.30
N MET A 58 -4.65 -6.98 -5.19
CA MET A 58 -5.06 -6.13 -6.31
C MET A 58 -6.10 -6.83 -7.21
N LYS A 59 -5.97 -8.14 -7.45
CA LYS A 59 -6.95 -8.93 -8.20
C LYS A 59 -8.33 -9.04 -7.53
N ILE A 60 -8.42 -8.86 -6.22
CA ILE A 60 -9.69 -8.89 -5.47
C ILE A 60 -10.36 -7.51 -5.50
N LEU A 61 -9.56 -6.45 -5.69
CA LEU A 61 -10.03 -5.07 -5.77
C LEU A 61 -10.47 -4.66 -7.18
N GLU A 62 -10.09 -5.43 -8.20
CA GLU A 62 -10.63 -5.38 -9.57
C GLU A 62 -12.02 -6.01 -9.64
#